data_AF-A0A8D2KYU1-F1
#
_entry.id   AF-A0A8D2KYU1-F1
#
_cell.length_a   1.000
_cell.length_b   1.000
_cell.length_c   1.000
_cell.angle_alpha   90.00
_cell.angle_beta   90.00
_cell.angle_gamma   90.00
#
_symmetry.space_group_name_H-M   'P 1'
#
loop_
_entity.id
_entity.type
_entity.pdbx_description
1 polymer ?
#
loop_
_entity_poly.entity_id
_entity_poly.type
_entity_poly.pdbx_seq_one_letter_code
_entity_poly.pdbx_strand_id
1 'polypeptide(L)'
;MSELRQRGAGGDNEAEKIIEKDVDGDERFGELDLRNDSEVPEVVPSTDSTPEILKKALSGLSSRWKNWWIRGILTLAMISVFFLIIYMGSFMLMLLVLSIQVKCFHEIITIGYRVYRSYDLPWFRTLSWYFLLCVNYFFYGETVADYFATFVQRREQLQFLIRYHRFISFALYLAGFCLFVLSLVKRHYRLQFYMFAWTHVTLLITVTQSHLVIQNLNSCKSMFLVPISSVICNDIAAYIFGFFFGRTPLIKLSPKKTWEGFIGGFFTTVVFGFIVAYLLAQYQYFVCPVEYNSETNRFVTECEPSELFQLQKYSIPSLLQLVLGRETVNMYPFQMHSIALSTFASLIGPFGGFFASGFKRAFKIKDFADTIPGHGGIMDRFDCQYLMATFVHVYITSFIRGPNPSKLLKQLLVLQPEQQLNVYKTLKSHLIEKGILQPSLRG
;
A
#
# COMPACT_ATOMS: atom_id res chain seq x y z
N MET A 1 64.68 -42.46 -35.71
CA MET A 1 65.61 -41.70 -36.58
C MET A 1 64.85 -41.50 -37.88
N SER A 2 64.47 -40.33 -38.37
CA SER A 2 64.75 -38.89 -38.20
C SER A 2 63.60 -38.28 -39.03
N GLU A 3 62.72 -37.41 -38.57
CA GLU A 3 62.92 -36.06 -38.08
C GLU A 3 61.65 -35.64 -37.33
N LEU A 4 61.81 -35.27 -36.06
CA LEU A 4 60.82 -34.62 -35.21
C LEU A 4 61.19 -33.14 -35.16
N ARG A 5 60.63 -32.31 -36.06
CA ARG A 5 60.44 -30.86 -35.89
C ARG A 5 59.73 -30.27 -37.11
N GLN A 6 58.83 -29.33 -36.86
CA GLN A 6 58.04 -28.54 -37.82
C GLN A 6 56.79 -29.19 -38.40
N ARG A 7 55.70 -29.10 -37.63
CA ARG A 7 54.37 -28.65 -38.12
C ARG A 7 53.43 -28.51 -36.92
N GLY A 8 53.42 -27.30 -36.37
CA GLY A 8 52.59 -26.90 -35.23
C GLY A 8 52.71 -25.39 -35.05
N ALA A 9 52.22 -24.62 -36.02
CA ALA A 9 52.05 -23.18 -35.92
C ALA A 9 51.11 -22.72 -37.04
N GLY A 10 49.87 -22.36 -36.68
CA GLY A 10 48.89 -21.81 -37.61
C GLY A 10 47.49 -22.27 -37.28
N GLY A 11 46.92 -21.76 -36.18
CA GLY A 11 45.56 -22.12 -35.77
C GLY A 11 44.91 -21.28 -34.67
N ASP A 12 45.69 -20.56 -33.84
CA ASP A 12 45.15 -19.99 -32.59
C ASP A 12 45.25 -18.45 -32.46
N ASN A 13 45.19 -17.69 -33.56
CA ASN A 13 45.30 -16.21 -33.49
C ASN A 13 43.99 -15.43 -33.74
N GLU A 14 42.85 -16.09 -33.97
CA GLU A 14 41.54 -15.42 -34.11
C GLU A 14 40.67 -15.50 -32.84
N ALA A 15 40.88 -16.48 -31.96
CA ALA A 15 40.13 -16.59 -30.72
C ALA A 15 40.68 -15.67 -29.60
N GLU A 16 42.00 -15.48 -29.52
CA GLU A 16 42.63 -14.60 -28.51
C GLU A 16 42.39 -13.11 -28.78
N LYS A 17 42.25 -12.69 -30.04
CA LYS A 17 41.94 -11.30 -30.42
C LYS A 17 40.52 -10.85 -30.12
N ILE A 18 39.60 -11.80 -29.92
CA ILE A 18 38.20 -11.50 -29.56
C ILE A 18 38.08 -11.35 -28.04
N ILE A 19 38.92 -12.03 -27.26
CA ILE A 19 38.88 -11.95 -25.80
C ILE A 19 39.63 -10.71 -25.27
N GLU A 20 40.74 -10.30 -25.90
CA GLU A 20 41.46 -9.07 -25.47
C GLU A 20 40.71 -7.76 -25.77
N LYS A 21 39.74 -7.77 -26.71
CA LYS A 21 38.96 -6.56 -27.04
C LYS A 21 37.78 -6.29 -26.09
N ASP A 22 37.35 -7.29 -25.33
CA ASP A 22 36.24 -7.16 -24.38
C ASP A 22 36.73 -6.83 -22.95
N VAL A 23 38.01 -7.02 -22.64
CA VAL A 23 38.58 -6.72 -21.30
C VAL A 23 38.96 -5.23 -21.16
N ASP A 24 39.38 -4.58 -22.25
CA ASP A 24 39.72 -3.13 -22.25
C ASP A 24 38.47 -2.22 -22.14
N GLY A 25 37.27 -2.79 -22.33
CA GLY A 25 36.01 -2.12 -22.09
C GLY A 25 35.65 -2.05 -20.61
N ASP A 26 35.95 -3.09 -19.83
CA ASP A 26 35.43 -3.26 -18.47
C ASP A 26 36.19 -2.41 -17.43
N GLU A 27 37.51 -2.23 -17.60
CA GLU A 27 38.28 -1.31 -16.74
C GLU A 27 37.90 0.17 -16.99
N ARG A 28 37.49 0.51 -18.22
CA ARG A 28 36.95 1.84 -18.55
C ARG A 28 35.51 2.05 -18.06
N PHE A 29 34.77 0.97 -17.84
CA PHE A 29 33.42 0.99 -17.29
C PHE A 29 33.40 1.09 -15.76
N GLY A 30 34.43 0.58 -15.06
CA GLY A 30 34.60 0.76 -13.62
C GLY A 30 35.00 2.19 -13.21
N GLU A 31 35.77 2.89 -14.05
CA GLU A 31 36.18 4.27 -13.79
C GLU A 31 35.06 5.31 -14.07
N LEU A 32 34.03 4.92 -14.84
CA LEU A 32 32.83 5.74 -15.11
C LEU A 32 31.80 5.69 -13.97
N ASP A 33 31.71 4.57 -13.24
CA ASP A 33 30.79 4.43 -12.10
C ASP A 33 31.28 5.20 -10.85
N LEU A 34 32.60 5.41 -10.69
CA LEU A 34 33.16 6.22 -9.59
C LEU A 34 33.12 7.74 -9.85
N ARG A 35 32.95 8.18 -11.10
CA ARG A 35 32.85 9.61 -11.44
C ARG A 35 31.42 10.18 -11.41
N ASN A 36 30.39 9.33 -11.31
CA ASN A 36 29.01 9.76 -11.52
C ASN A 36 28.17 10.07 -10.28
N ASP A 37 28.64 9.80 -9.06
CA ASP A 37 27.97 10.29 -7.84
C ASP A 37 27.93 11.83 -7.77
N SER A 38 28.84 12.49 -8.51
CA SER A 38 28.90 13.94 -8.65
C SER A 38 27.90 14.51 -9.67
N GLU A 39 27.33 13.69 -10.55
CA GLU A 39 26.53 14.11 -11.72
C GLU A 39 25.06 13.66 -11.67
N VAL A 40 24.45 13.45 -10.49
CA VAL A 40 22.97 13.55 -10.43
C VAL A 40 22.62 15.03 -10.76
N PRO A 41 22.04 15.34 -11.93
CA PRO A 41 21.78 16.71 -12.33
C PRO A 41 20.75 17.31 -11.38
N GLU A 42 20.91 18.58 -11.03
CA GLU A 42 19.97 19.28 -10.17
C GLU A 42 18.57 19.26 -10.80
N VAL A 43 17.62 18.59 -10.14
CA VAL A 43 16.27 18.44 -10.65
C VAL A 43 15.56 19.79 -10.59
N VAL A 44 15.23 20.35 -11.76
CA VAL A 44 14.49 21.61 -11.87
C VAL A 44 13.16 21.50 -11.08
N PRO A 45 12.87 22.45 -10.16
CA PRO A 45 11.65 22.42 -9.36
C PRO A 45 10.41 22.48 -10.24
N SER A 46 9.33 21.80 -9.82
CA SER A 46 8.06 21.82 -10.55
C SER A 46 7.42 23.21 -10.56
N THR A 47 6.63 23.46 -11.60
CA THR A 47 5.89 24.71 -11.82
C THR A 47 4.73 24.87 -10.84
N ASP A 48 4.51 26.09 -10.32
CA ASP A 48 3.46 26.42 -9.36
C ASP A 48 2.05 26.11 -9.89
N SER A 49 1.43 25.08 -9.32
CA SER A 49 0.13 24.51 -9.69
C SER A 49 -1.08 25.21 -9.03
N THR A 50 -0.88 26.36 -8.36
CA THR A 50 -1.96 27.04 -7.64
C THR A 50 -3.09 27.53 -8.59
N PRO A 51 -4.38 27.19 -8.34
CA PRO A 51 -5.51 27.62 -9.18
C PRO A 51 -5.62 29.14 -9.32
N GLU A 52 -5.90 29.62 -10.54
CA GLU A 52 -5.97 31.06 -10.84
C GLU A 52 -7.03 31.82 -10.04
N ILE A 53 -8.16 31.16 -9.76
CA ILE A 53 -9.25 31.71 -8.93
C ILE A 53 -8.73 32.04 -7.52
N LEU A 54 -7.91 31.15 -6.96
CA LEU A 54 -7.29 31.31 -5.65
C LEU A 54 -6.19 32.38 -5.69
N LYS A 55 -5.42 32.46 -6.79
CA LYS A 55 -4.41 33.52 -7.01
C LYS A 55 -5.05 34.91 -7.09
N LYS A 56 -6.21 35.04 -7.75
CA LYS A 56 -6.95 36.30 -7.91
C LYS A 56 -7.59 36.73 -6.59
N ALA A 57 -8.22 35.81 -5.86
CA ALA A 57 -8.84 36.08 -4.56
C ALA A 57 -7.82 36.53 -3.49
N LEU A 58 -6.59 36.01 -3.54
CA LEU A 58 -5.53 36.31 -2.57
C LEU A 58 -4.47 37.30 -3.10
N SER A 59 -4.80 38.07 -4.13
CA SER A 59 -3.85 38.98 -4.81
C SER A 59 -3.40 40.17 -3.95
N GLY A 60 -4.19 40.57 -2.94
CA GLY A 60 -3.88 41.69 -2.04
C GLY A 60 -3.11 41.33 -0.76
N LEU A 61 -2.77 40.05 -0.54
CA LEU A 61 -2.10 39.58 0.68
C LEU A 61 -0.60 39.36 0.45
N SER A 62 0.22 39.65 1.46
CA SER A 62 1.65 39.32 1.42
C SER A 62 1.87 37.81 1.20
N SER A 63 2.99 37.44 0.58
CA SER A 63 3.29 36.06 0.15
C SER A 63 3.19 35.02 1.28
N ARG A 64 3.54 35.41 2.52
CA ARG A 64 3.42 34.54 3.71
C ARG A 64 1.96 34.24 4.07
N TRP A 65 1.13 35.28 4.13
CA TRP A 65 -0.28 35.14 4.44
C TRP A 65 -1.05 34.43 3.33
N LYS A 66 -0.68 34.69 2.07
CA LYS A 66 -1.20 33.95 0.91
C LYS A 66 -0.96 32.45 1.05
N ASN A 67 0.28 32.03 1.36
CA ASN A 67 0.60 30.61 1.55
C ASN A 67 -0.12 29.97 2.74
N TRP A 68 -0.28 30.71 3.85
CA TRP A 68 -1.02 30.23 5.02
C TRP A 68 -2.50 29.98 4.69
N TRP A 69 -3.16 30.94 4.02
CA TRP A 69 -4.55 30.82 3.58
C TRP A 69 -4.75 29.72 2.54
N ILE A 70 -3.87 29.62 1.53
CA ILE A 70 -3.92 28.53 0.54
C ILE A 70 -3.85 27.18 1.23
N ARG A 71 -2.93 27.03 2.20
CA ARG A 71 -2.79 25.79 2.95
C ARG A 71 -4.05 25.49 3.75
N GLY A 72 -4.54 26.45 4.55
CA GLY A 72 -5.72 26.28 5.38
C GLY A 72 -6.98 25.90 4.58
N ILE A 73 -7.26 26.62 3.49
CA ILE A 73 -8.43 26.37 2.63
C ILE A 73 -8.32 24.98 1.98
N LEU A 74 -7.16 24.63 1.43
CA LEU A 74 -6.97 23.31 0.81
C LEU A 74 -7.05 22.18 1.84
N THR A 75 -6.53 22.37 3.06
CA THR A 75 -6.68 21.37 4.13
C THR A 75 -8.14 21.15 4.48
N LEU A 76 -8.92 22.22 4.65
CA LEU A 76 -10.35 22.10 4.96
C LEU A 76 -11.12 21.44 3.80
N ALA A 77 -10.80 21.80 2.57
CA ALA A 77 -11.39 21.18 1.38
C ALA A 77 -11.07 19.68 1.31
N MET A 78 -9.81 19.27 1.54
CA MET A 78 -9.41 17.86 1.55
C MET A 78 -10.15 17.07 2.63
N ILE A 79 -10.25 17.61 3.85
CA ILE A 79 -10.98 16.98 4.96
C ILE A 79 -12.47 16.83 4.60
N SER A 80 -13.09 17.90 4.09
CA SER A 80 -14.51 17.88 3.68
C SER A 80 -14.78 16.86 2.58
N VAL A 81 -13.91 16.78 1.57
CA VAL A 81 -14.02 15.79 0.48
C VAL A 81 -13.84 14.37 1.03
N PHE A 82 -12.91 14.16 1.97
CA PHE A 82 -12.71 12.85 2.58
C PHE A 82 -13.94 12.36 3.35
N PHE A 83 -14.55 13.22 4.18
CA PHE A 83 -15.80 12.88 4.88
C PHE A 83 -16.98 12.65 3.93
N LEU A 84 -17.07 13.44 2.85
CA LEU A 84 -18.08 13.22 1.81
C LEU A 84 -17.90 11.85 1.14
N ILE A 85 -16.66 11.45 0.81
CA ILE A 85 -16.35 10.14 0.23
C ILE A 85 -16.69 9.01 1.21
N ILE A 86 -16.38 9.17 2.49
CA ILE A 86 -16.77 8.21 3.53
C ILE A 86 -18.30 8.07 3.56
N TYR A 87 -19.04 9.16 3.45
CA TYR A 87 -20.51 9.15 3.43
C TYR A 87 -21.08 8.47 2.17
N MET A 88 -20.46 8.63 1.01
CA MET A 88 -20.91 8.01 -0.24
C MET A 88 -20.70 6.48 -0.32
N GLY A 89 -20.02 5.87 0.67
CA GLY A 89 -19.90 4.41 0.77
C GLY A 89 -18.52 3.85 0.42
N SER A 90 -18.35 2.54 0.65
CA SER A 90 -17.09 1.82 0.46
C SER A 90 -16.59 1.85 -0.98
N PHE A 91 -17.50 1.81 -1.96
CA PHE A 91 -17.11 1.83 -3.37
C PHE A 91 -16.39 3.14 -3.73
N MET A 92 -16.86 4.29 -3.23
CA MET A 92 -16.18 5.57 -3.42
C MET A 92 -14.83 5.60 -2.68
N LEU A 93 -14.74 5.01 -1.49
CA LEU A 93 -13.45 4.87 -0.79
C LEU A 93 -12.45 4.01 -1.58
N MET A 94 -12.90 2.92 -2.21
CA MET A 94 -12.04 2.12 -3.09
C MET A 94 -11.56 2.93 -4.30
N LEU A 95 -12.45 3.68 -4.96
CA LEU A 95 -12.07 4.55 -6.07
C LEU A 95 -11.08 5.64 -5.64
N LEU A 96 -11.24 6.20 -4.43
CA LEU A 96 -10.29 7.15 -3.87
C LEU A 96 -8.90 6.51 -3.70
N VAL A 97 -8.83 5.31 -3.12
CA VAL A 97 -7.57 4.58 -2.93
C VAL A 97 -6.90 4.27 -4.28
N LEU A 98 -7.66 3.81 -5.28
CA LEU A 98 -7.16 3.58 -6.63
C LEU A 98 -6.67 4.89 -7.29
N SER A 99 -7.38 6.00 -7.10
CA SER A 99 -7.01 7.31 -7.64
C SER A 99 -5.70 7.81 -7.03
N ILE A 100 -5.55 7.67 -5.71
CA ILE A 100 -4.32 8.00 -4.98
C ILE A 100 -3.17 7.12 -5.47
N GLN A 101 -3.38 5.81 -5.61
CA GLN A 101 -2.38 4.87 -6.13
C GLN A 101 -1.87 5.29 -7.51
N VAL A 102 -2.77 5.53 -8.47
CA VAL A 102 -2.40 5.94 -9.83
C VAL A 102 -1.60 7.25 -9.82
N LYS A 103 -1.97 8.20 -8.94
CA LYS A 103 -1.24 9.45 -8.80
C LYS A 103 0.14 9.27 -8.16
N CYS A 104 0.27 8.49 -7.08
CA CYS A 104 1.57 8.17 -6.48
C CYS A 104 2.50 7.45 -7.47
N PHE A 105 1.97 6.49 -8.24
CA PHE A 105 2.72 5.80 -9.29
C PHE A 105 3.22 6.81 -10.33
N HIS A 106 2.36 7.70 -10.81
CA HIS A 106 2.74 8.73 -11.77
C HIS A 106 3.84 9.66 -11.22
N GLU A 107 3.76 10.08 -9.95
CA GLU A 107 4.77 10.93 -9.32
C GLU A 107 6.14 10.24 -9.26
N ILE A 108 6.21 8.99 -8.79
CA ILE A 108 7.48 8.25 -8.71
C ILE A 108 8.07 7.97 -10.10
N ILE A 109 7.25 7.49 -11.04
CA ILE A 109 7.70 7.19 -12.40
C ILE A 109 8.23 8.46 -13.09
N THR A 110 7.57 9.61 -12.87
CA THR A 110 8.01 10.89 -13.44
C THR A 110 9.37 11.33 -12.92
N ILE A 111 9.69 11.07 -11.64
CA ILE A 111 11.03 11.33 -11.09
C ILE A 111 12.08 10.48 -11.81
N GLY A 112 11.81 9.18 -11.98
CA GLY A 112 12.69 8.28 -12.74
C GLY A 112 13.01 8.85 -14.12
N TYR A 113 12.00 9.33 -14.85
CA TYR A 113 12.20 9.96 -16.17
C TYR A 113 13.05 11.22 -16.14
N ARG A 114 12.88 12.06 -15.13
CA ARG A 114 13.68 13.29 -15.00
C ARG A 114 15.13 12.97 -14.67
N VAL A 115 15.37 12.04 -13.74
CA VAL A 115 16.71 11.69 -13.26
C VAL A 115 17.54 11.05 -14.37
N TYR A 116 16.97 10.10 -15.10
CA TYR A 116 17.70 9.38 -16.14
C TYR A 116 17.54 9.97 -17.55
N ARG A 117 16.90 11.14 -17.66
CA ARG A 117 16.76 11.95 -18.89
C ARG A 117 16.37 11.14 -20.13
N SER A 118 15.45 10.18 -19.97
CA SER A 118 15.10 9.19 -20.99
C SER A 118 14.20 9.74 -22.13
N TYR A 119 14.34 11.02 -22.48
CA TYR A 119 13.50 11.69 -23.49
C TYR A 119 13.62 11.05 -24.88
N ASP A 120 14.74 10.35 -25.15
CA ASP A 120 15.00 9.68 -26.42
C ASP A 120 14.44 8.23 -26.50
N LEU A 121 13.76 7.74 -25.46
CA LEU A 121 13.16 6.39 -25.43
C LEU A 121 11.62 6.48 -25.50
N PRO A 122 11.02 6.50 -26.70
CA PRO A 122 9.60 6.84 -26.89
C PRO A 122 8.61 5.83 -26.27
N TRP A 123 8.99 4.57 -26.11
CA TRP A 123 8.09 3.50 -25.67
C TRP A 123 8.04 3.27 -24.17
N PHE A 124 9.02 3.77 -23.41
CA PHE A 124 9.17 3.37 -22.02
C PHE A 124 8.03 3.90 -21.13
N ARG A 125 7.52 5.11 -21.40
CA ARG A 125 6.37 5.67 -20.69
C ARG A 125 5.12 4.81 -20.88
N THR A 126 4.82 4.48 -22.13
CA THR A 126 3.68 3.64 -22.51
C THR A 126 3.77 2.27 -21.86
N LEU A 127 4.97 1.68 -21.84
CA LEU A 127 5.22 0.38 -21.24
C LEU A 127 5.03 0.39 -19.71
N SER A 128 5.43 1.46 -19.02
CA SER A 128 5.19 1.58 -17.57
C SER A 128 3.71 1.69 -17.22
N TRP A 129 2.94 2.45 -18.01
CA TRP A 129 1.48 2.50 -17.88
C TRP A 129 0.80 1.17 -18.24
N TYR A 130 1.34 0.44 -19.21
CA TYR A 130 0.87 -0.89 -19.56
C TYR A 130 1.02 -1.87 -18.37
N PHE A 131 2.19 -1.90 -17.72
CA PHE A 131 2.40 -2.73 -16.55
C PHE A 131 1.50 -2.31 -15.37
N LEU A 132 1.28 -1.00 -15.17
CA LEU A 132 0.30 -0.53 -14.17
C LEU A 132 -1.08 -1.12 -14.44
N LEU A 133 -1.57 -1.04 -15.68
CA LEU A 133 -2.88 -1.59 -16.05
C LEU A 133 -2.92 -3.10 -15.84
N CYS A 134 -1.88 -3.84 -16.25
CA CYS A 134 -1.82 -5.29 -16.07
C CYS A 134 -1.87 -5.72 -14.60
N VAL A 135 -1.07 -5.06 -13.75
CA VAL A 135 -0.99 -5.40 -12.32
C VAL A 135 -2.28 -4.98 -11.60
N ASN A 136 -2.88 -3.84 -11.96
CA ASN A 136 -4.19 -3.45 -11.44
C ASN A 136 -5.28 -4.43 -11.87
N TYR A 137 -5.27 -4.88 -13.13
CA TYR A 137 -6.20 -5.90 -13.60
C TYR A 137 -6.04 -7.17 -12.75
N PHE A 138 -4.82 -7.69 -12.56
CA PHE A 138 -4.58 -8.88 -11.75
C PHE A 138 -5.10 -8.77 -10.29
N PHE A 139 -4.84 -7.65 -9.61
CA PHE A 139 -5.24 -7.49 -8.21
C PHE A 139 -6.71 -7.10 -8.00
N TYR A 140 -7.28 -6.33 -8.93
CA TYR A 140 -8.63 -5.77 -8.77
C TYR A 140 -9.67 -6.41 -9.68
N GLY A 141 -9.28 -7.20 -10.67
CA GLY A 141 -10.19 -7.81 -11.63
C GLY A 141 -11.23 -8.70 -10.97
N GLU A 142 -10.82 -9.56 -10.04
CA GLU A 142 -11.76 -10.39 -9.24
C GLU A 142 -12.67 -9.52 -8.37
N THR A 143 -12.14 -8.50 -7.70
CA THR A 143 -12.95 -7.60 -6.87
C THR A 143 -13.97 -6.82 -7.71
N VAL A 144 -13.54 -6.19 -8.81
CA VAL A 144 -14.41 -5.44 -9.73
C VAL A 144 -15.47 -6.35 -10.34
N ALA A 145 -15.11 -7.59 -10.67
CA ALA A 145 -16.04 -8.61 -11.14
C ALA A 145 -17.16 -8.87 -10.13
N ASP A 146 -16.84 -9.01 -8.86
CA ASP A 146 -17.84 -9.15 -7.79
C ASP A 146 -18.71 -7.89 -7.69
N TYR A 147 -18.11 -6.70 -7.84
CA TYR A 147 -18.84 -5.43 -7.75
C TYR A 147 -19.87 -5.24 -8.89
N PHE A 148 -19.55 -5.73 -10.08
CA PHE A 148 -20.38 -5.59 -11.28
C PHE A 148 -21.00 -6.93 -11.71
N ALA A 149 -21.11 -7.90 -10.81
CA ALA A 149 -21.52 -9.27 -11.13
C ALA A 149 -22.81 -9.35 -11.97
N THR A 150 -23.86 -8.60 -11.62
CA THR A 150 -25.13 -8.59 -12.37
C THR A 150 -25.00 -7.97 -13.77
N PHE A 151 -24.17 -6.94 -13.93
CA PHE A 151 -23.91 -6.34 -15.24
C PHE A 151 -23.09 -7.29 -16.11
N VAL A 152 -22.11 -7.96 -15.51
CA VAL A 152 -21.22 -8.88 -16.21
C VAL A 152 -21.94 -10.18 -16.59
N GLN A 153 -22.78 -10.74 -15.72
CA GLN A 153 -23.54 -11.96 -16.02
C GLN A 153 -24.47 -11.79 -17.24
N ARG A 154 -24.90 -10.57 -17.57
CA ARG A 154 -25.71 -10.28 -18.76
C ARG A 154 -24.94 -10.27 -20.08
N ARG A 155 -23.59 -10.31 -20.07
CA ARG A 155 -22.76 -10.23 -21.28
C ARG A 155 -21.75 -11.37 -21.32
N GLU A 156 -21.91 -12.31 -22.25
CA GLU A 156 -21.01 -13.47 -22.41
C GLU A 156 -19.53 -13.08 -22.55
N GLN A 157 -19.24 -11.99 -23.26
CA GLN A 157 -17.87 -11.48 -23.42
C GLN A 157 -17.20 -11.09 -22.10
N LEU A 158 -17.96 -10.53 -21.16
CA LEU A 158 -17.45 -10.14 -19.85
C LEU A 158 -17.29 -11.36 -18.92
N GLN A 159 -18.12 -12.40 -19.09
CA GLN A 159 -17.97 -13.64 -18.34
C GLN A 159 -16.66 -14.37 -18.67
N PHE A 160 -16.23 -14.36 -19.94
CA PHE A 160 -14.93 -14.92 -20.34
C PHE A 160 -13.77 -14.24 -19.60
N LEU A 161 -13.79 -12.91 -19.52
CA LEU A 161 -12.77 -12.11 -18.83
C LEU A 161 -12.65 -12.45 -17.34
N ILE A 162 -13.76 -12.74 -16.66
CA ILE A 162 -13.75 -13.15 -15.24
C ILE A 162 -13.27 -14.59 -15.10
N ARG A 163 -13.86 -15.51 -15.88
CA ARG A 163 -13.57 -16.95 -15.74
C ARG A 163 -12.10 -17.26 -15.96
N TYR A 164 -11.48 -16.62 -16.94
CA TYR A 164 -10.06 -16.80 -17.26
C TYR A 164 -9.18 -15.64 -16.75
N HIS A 165 -9.68 -14.87 -15.79
CA HIS A 165 -9.03 -13.66 -15.28
C HIS A 165 -7.53 -13.84 -14.97
N ARG A 166 -7.18 -14.91 -14.23
CA ARG A 166 -5.78 -15.19 -13.85
C ARG A 166 -4.90 -15.52 -15.05
N PHE A 167 -5.42 -16.32 -15.99
CA PHE A 167 -4.69 -16.68 -17.21
C PHE A 167 -4.50 -15.47 -18.13
N ILE A 168 -5.55 -14.65 -18.30
CA ILE A 168 -5.48 -13.41 -19.09
C ILE A 168 -4.48 -12.44 -18.47
N SER A 169 -4.50 -12.29 -17.14
CA SER A 169 -3.52 -11.44 -16.43
C SER A 169 -2.09 -11.92 -16.65
N PHE A 170 -1.84 -13.23 -16.57
CA PHE A 170 -0.53 -13.82 -16.86
C PHE A 170 -0.10 -13.57 -18.31
N ALA A 171 -1.01 -13.78 -19.28
CA ALA A 171 -0.74 -13.54 -20.70
C ALA A 171 -0.44 -12.06 -21.00
N LEU A 172 -1.19 -11.12 -20.40
CA LEU A 172 -0.93 -9.69 -20.52
C LEU A 172 0.44 -9.31 -19.93
N TYR A 173 0.77 -9.81 -18.74
CA TYR A 173 2.09 -9.55 -18.17
C TYR A 173 3.22 -10.09 -19.06
N LEU A 174 3.08 -11.31 -19.58
CA LEU A 174 4.06 -11.93 -20.49
C LEU A 174 4.18 -11.13 -21.80
N ALA A 175 3.07 -10.64 -22.36
CA ALA A 175 3.09 -9.78 -23.53
C ALA A 175 3.86 -8.48 -23.26
N GLY A 176 3.64 -7.84 -22.11
CA GLY A 176 4.42 -6.67 -21.67
C GLY A 176 5.92 -6.96 -21.54
N PHE A 177 6.27 -8.12 -21.00
CA PHE A 177 7.65 -8.56 -20.90
C PHE A 177 8.28 -8.77 -22.28
N CYS A 178 7.59 -9.42 -23.21
CA CYS A 178 8.05 -9.55 -24.59
C CYS A 178 8.21 -8.18 -25.27
N LEU A 179 7.27 -7.26 -25.08
CA LEU A 179 7.37 -5.89 -25.60
C LEU A 179 8.57 -5.12 -25.01
N PHE A 180 8.88 -5.32 -23.73
CA PHE A 180 10.10 -4.77 -23.13
C PHE A 180 11.35 -5.29 -23.84
N VAL A 181 11.47 -6.61 -24.01
CA VAL A 181 12.61 -7.25 -24.69
C VAL A 181 12.74 -6.75 -26.13
N LEU A 182 11.63 -6.62 -26.86
CA LEU A 182 11.62 -6.08 -28.23
C LEU A 182 11.97 -4.59 -28.28
N SER A 183 11.77 -3.85 -27.20
CA SER A 183 12.12 -2.43 -27.10
C SER A 183 13.61 -2.17 -26.80
N LEU A 184 14.42 -3.23 -26.59
CA LEU A 184 15.83 -3.08 -26.22
C LEU A 184 16.66 -2.45 -27.34
N VAL A 185 17.34 -1.34 -27.04
CA VAL A 185 18.17 -0.60 -28.00
C VAL A 185 19.64 -0.70 -27.59
N LYS A 186 20.51 -1.05 -28.56
CA LYS A 186 21.97 -1.10 -28.36
C LYS A 186 22.47 0.22 -27.74
N ARG A 187 23.47 0.12 -26.85
CA ARG A 187 24.04 1.22 -26.04
C ARG A 187 23.21 1.73 -24.86
N HIS A 188 21.92 1.38 -24.75
CA HIS A 188 21.04 1.86 -23.67
C HIS A 188 20.55 0.77 -22.72
N TYR A 189 21.11 -0.45 -22.79
CA TYR A 189 20.62 -1.59 -22.01
C TYR A 189 20.59 -1.33 -20.50
N ARG A 190 21.71 -0.84 -19.91
CA ARG A 190 21.78 -0.54 -18.48
C ARG A 190 20.62 0.38 -18.04
N LEU A 191 20.42 1.47 -18.79
CA LEU A 191 19.33 2.41 -18.54
C LEU A 191 17.94 1.76 -18.66
N GLN A 192 17.70 0.97 -19.70
CA GLN A 192 16.41 0.29 -19.90
C GLN A 192 16.11 -0.71 -18.78
N PHE A 193 17.11 -1.45 -18.30
CA PHE A 193 16.96 -2.35 -17.16
C PHE A 193 16.75 -1.60 -15.83
N TYR A 194 17.45 -0.48 -15.58
CA TYR A 194 17.19 0.35 -14.40
C TYR A 194 15.78 0.88 -14.37
N MET A 195 15.28 1.36 -15.51
CA MET A 195 13.93 1.87 -15.62
C MET A 195 12.89 0.74 -15.50
N PHE A 196 13.14 -0.43 -16.10
CA PHE A 196 12.29 -1.60 -15.92
C PHE A 196 12.19 -2.02 -14.44
N ALA A 197 13.33 -2.07 -13.73
CA ALA A 197 13.37 -2.34 -12.30
C ALA A 197 12.63 -1.24 -11.50
N TRP A 198 12.84 0.02 -11.84
CA TRP A 198 12.15 1.17 -11.24
C TRP A 198 10.63 1.03 -11.34
N THR A 199 10.12 0.67 -12.52
CA THR A 199 8.69 0.42 -12.73
C THR A 199 8.18 -0.72 -11.85
N HIS A 200 8.88 -1.85 -11.80
CA HIS A 200 8.44 -3.01 -11.00
C HIS A 200 8.50 -2.76 -9.49
N VAL A 201 9.54 -2.09 -9.00
CA VAL A 201 9.64 -1.67 -7.59
C VAL A 201 8.53 -0.67 -7.26
N THR A 202 8.25 0.28 -8.15
CA THR A 202 7.15 1.24 -7.97
C THR A 202 5.80 0.53 -7.94
N LEU A 203 5.56 -0.46 -8.80
CA LEU A 203 4.33 -1.25 -8.80
C LEU A 203 4.17 -2.05 -7.51
N LEU A 204 5.25 -2.68 -7.05
CA LEU A 204 5.28 -3.42 -5.79
C LEU A 204 4.93 -2.50 -4.60
N ILE A 205 5.53 -1.31 -4.54
CA ILE A 205 5.28 -0.37 -3.44
C ILE A 205 3.88 0.25 -3.54
N THR A 206 3.41 0.61 -4.73
CA THR A 206 2.16 1.37 -4.87
C THR A 206 0.93 0.47 -4.97
N VAL A 207 0.93 -0.51 -5.88
CA VAL A 207 -0.25 -1.34 -6.20
C VAL A 207 -0.50 -2.42 -5.16
N THR A 208 0.55 -3.08 -4.64
CA THR A 208 0.36 -4.07 -3.57
C THR A 208 -0.21 -3.39 -2.33
N GLN A 209 0.26 -2.19 -1.99
CA GLN A 209 -0.21 -1.50 -0.80
C GLN A 209 -1.65 -1.00 -0.95
N SER A 210 -2.01 -0.42 -2.10
CA SER A 210 -3.41 -0.05 -2.36
C SER A 210 -4.34 -1.28 -2.35
N HIS A 211 -3.87 -2.43 -2.82
CA HIS A 211 -4.63 -3.68 -2.73
C HIS A 211 -4.86 -4.10 -1.27
N LEU A 212 -3.83 -4.07 -0.43
CA LEU A 212 -3.95 -4.37 1.00
C LEU A 212 -4.89 -3.38 1.72
N VAL A 213 -4.81 -2.09 1.41
CA VAL A 213 -5.73 -1.07 1.91
C VAL A 213 -7.18 -1.42 1.57
N ILE A 214 -7.45 -1.80 0.32
CA ILE A 214 -8.80 -2.18 -0.14
C ILE A 214 -9.27 -3.47 0.56
N GLN A 215 -8.39 -4.46 0.77
CA GLN A 215 -8.74 -5.65 1.54
C GLN A 215 -9.09 -5.34 3.01
N ASN A 216 -8.37 -4.39 3.63
CA ASN A 216 -8.65 -3.93 4.98
C ASN A 216 -10.00 -3.21 5.05
N LEU A 217 -10.28 -2.34 4.07
CA LEU A 217 -11.56 -1.63 3.90
C LEU A 217 -12.73 -2.61 3.76
N ASN A 218 -12.57 -3.64 2.92
CA ASN A 218 -13.60 -4.65 2.67
C ASN A 218 -13.88 -5.52 3.91
N SER A 219 -12.91 -5.62 4.84
CA SER A 219 -13.11 -6.33 6.10
C SER A 219 -14.00 -5.53 7.04
N CYS A 220 -13.57 -4.32 7.43
CA CYS A 220 -14.37 -3.37 8.19
C CYS A 220 -13.84 -1.96 7.89
N LYS A 221 -14.69 -0.95 7.76
CA LYS A 221 -14.23 0.43 7.52
C LYS A 221 -13.42 0.97 8.71
N SER A 222 -13.76 0.57 9.93
CA SER A 222 -12.99 0.90 11.14
C SER A 222 -11.53 0.44 11.07
N MET A 223 -11.24 -0.69 10.41
CA MET A 223 -9.88 -1.19 10.20
C MET A 223 -9.08 -0.34 9.21
N PHE A 224 -9.74 0.47 8.39
CA PHE A 224 -9.09 1.43 7.51
C PHE A 224 -8.95 2.80 8.20
N LEU A 225 -10.01 3.29 8.83
CA LEU A 225 -10.07 4.65 9.40
C LEU A 225 -9.20 4.83 10.65
N VAL A 226 -9.18 3.86 11.58
CA VAL A 226 -8.40 3.97 12.82
C VAL A 226 -6.89 4.06 12.54
N PRO A 227 -6.29 3.18 11.71
CA PRO A 227 -4.89 3.29 11.31
C PRO A 227 -4.54 4.62 10.64
N ILE A 228 -5.32 5.05 9.65
CA ILE A 228 -5.02 6.26 8.88
C ILE A 228 -5.09 7.49 9.77
N SER A 229 -6.15 7.60 10.58
CA SER A 229 -6.29 8.69 11.54
C SER A 229 -5.21 8.65 12.63
N SER A 230 -4.73 7.47 13.05
CA SER A 230 -3.62 7.34 13.98
C SER A 230 -2.31 7.88 13.41
N VAL A 231 -1.98 7.58 12.14
CA VAL A 231 -0.78 8.15 11.49
C VAL A 231 -0.89 9.68 11.39
N ILE A 232 -2.05 10.20 10.98
CA ILE A 232 -2.28 11.66 10.91
C ILE A 232 -2.16 12.31 12.29
N CYS A 233 -2.77 11.70 13.31
CA CYS A 233 -2.68 12.16 14.69
C CYS A 233 -1.22 12.17 15.17
N ASN A 234 -0.47 11.12 14.87
CA ASN A 234 0.94 11.01 15.24
C ASN A 234 1.78 12.13 14.62
N ASP A 235 1.61 12.42 13.33
CA ASP A 235 2.36 13.50 12.67
C ASP A 235 2.04 14.88 13.29
N ILE A 236 0.77 15.14 13.59
CA ILE A 236 0.32 16.39 14.22
C ILE A 236 0.86 16.48 15.66
N ALA A 237 0.70 15.42 16.45
CA ALA A 237 1.15 15.39 17.84
C ALA A 237 2.67 15.49 17.92
N ALA A 238 3.41 14.75 17.11
CA ALA A 238 4.86 14.82 17.08
C ALA A 238 5.37 16.22 16.68
N TYR A 239 4.68 16.91 15.78
CA TYR A 239 4.96 18.31 15.48
C TYR A 239 4.68 19.24 16.66
N ILE A 240 3.54 19.11 17.34
CA ILE A 240 3.17 19.94 18.50
C ILE A 240 4.17 19.75 19.64
N PHE A 241 4.41 18.50 20.06
CA PHE A 241 5.36 18.21 21.14
C PHE A 241 6.79 18.57 20.75
N GLY A 242 7.16 18.35 19.49
CA GLY A 242 8.46 18.77 18.96
C GLY A 242 8.64 20.29 18.95
N PHE A 243 7.58 21.06 18.69
CA PHE A 243 7.64 22.52 18.70
C PHE A 243 7.79 23.09 20.12
N PHE A 244 7.04 22.56 21.10
CA PHE A 244 7.06 23.08 22.48
C PHE A 244 8.21 22.54 23.33
N PHE A 245 8.58 21.26 23.15
CA PHE A 245 9.52 20.55 24.02
C PHE A 245 10.76 20.02 23.29
N GLY A 246 10.83 20.15 21.96
CA GLY A 246 11.90 19.56 21.15
C GLY A 246 13.25 20.21 21.40
N ARG A 247 14.22 19.40 21.83
CA ARG A 247 15.61 19.81 22.02
C ARG A 247 16.59 18.86 21.36
N THR A 248 16.24 17.57 21.30
CA THR A 248 17.15 16.52 20.82
C THR A 248 16.70 15.98 19.45
N PRO A 249 17.51 16.13 18.38
CA PRO A 249 17.15 15.64 17.06
C PRO A 249 17.14 14.10 17.04
N LEU A 250 16.15 13.52 16.36
CA LEU A 250 15.93 12.07 16.28
C LEU A 250 16.90 11.41 15.28
N ILE A 251 17.00 11.96 14.06
CA ILE A 251 17.82 11.40 12.96
C ILE A 251 18.49 12.54 12.19
N LYS A 252 19.77 12.37 11.82
CA LYS A 252 20.54 13.37 11.05
C LYS A 252 19.92 13.73 9.70
N LEU A 253 19.29 12.77 9.03
CA LEU A 253 18.58 12.95 7.76
C LEU A 253 17.40 13.93 7.88
N SER A 254 16.80 14.07 9.07
CA SER A 254 15.65 14.94 9.32
C SER A 254 15.83 15.72 10.64
N PRO A 255 16.64 16.79 10.63
CA PRO A 255 17.05 17.49 11.86
C PRO A 255 15.88 18.18 12.60
N LYS A 256 14.74 18.36 11.93
CA LYS A 256 13.53 18.97 12.52
C LYS A 256 12.70 17.99 13.35
N LYS A 257 12.91 16.68 13.22
CA LYS A 257 12.20 15.68 14.01
C LYS A 257 12.97 15.41 15.30
N THR A 258 12.29 15.45 16.44
CA THR A 258 12.90 15.36 17.77
C THR A 258 12.45 14.13 18.54
N TRP A 259 13.26 13.66 19.50
CA TRP A 259 12.88 12.55 20.38
C TRP A 259 11.68 12.91 21.26
N GLU A 260 11.61 14.14 21.77
CA GLU A 260 10.50 14.59 22.60
C GLU A 260 9.18 14.60 21.81
N GLY A 261 9.24 15.03 20.55
CA GLY A 261 8.12 14.95 19.62
C GLY A 261 7.69 13.51 19.35
N PHE A 262 8.65 12.61 19.11
CA PHE A 262 8.37 11.19 18.87
C PHE A 262 7.66 10.52 20.07
N ILE A 263 8.15 10.75 21.29
CA ILE A 263 7.57 10.19 22.52
C ILE A 263 6.18 10.80 22.80
N GLY A 264 6.03 12.12 22.68
CA GLY A 264 4.73 12.78 22.86
C GLY A 264 3.70 12.36 21.81
N GLY A 265 4.15 12.15 20.56
CA GLY A 265 3.34 11.59 19.48
C GLY A 265 2.84 10.19 19.81
N PHE A 266 3.69 9.33 20.37
CA PHE A 266 3.34 7.98 20.78
C PHE A 266 2.19 7.92 21.77
N PHE A 267 2.33 8.57 22.93
CA PHE A 267 1.29 8.55 23.95
C PHE A 267 -0.03 9.14 23.44
N THR A 268 0.05 10.26 22.71
CA THR A 268 -1.13 10.92 22.14
C THR A 268 -1.85 10.01 21.15
N THR A 269 -1.11 9.34 20.27
CA THR A 269 -1.68 8.49 19.22
C THR A 269 -2.36 7.25 19.79
N VAL A 270 -1.80 6.64 20.83
CA VAL A 270 -2.41 5.49 21.51
C VAL A 270 -3.72 5.89 22.18
N VAL A 271 -3.73 7.00 22.93
CA VAL A 271 -4.96 7.50 23.57
C VAL A 271 -6.00 7.86 22.52
N PHE A 272 -5.60 8.56 21.45
CA PHE A 272 -6.47 8.92 20.34
C PHE A 272 -7.08 7.67 19.67
N GLY A 273 -6.26 6.68 19.33
CA GLY A 273 -6.73 5.45 18.70
C GLY A 273 -7.68 4.63 19.56
N PHE A 274 -7.46 4.61 20.89
CA PHE A 274 -8.37 3.98 21.84
C PHE A 274 -9.75 4.66 21.85
N ILE A 275 -9.79 5.99 21.86
CA ILE A 275 -11.03 6.79 21.85
C ILE A 275 -11.74 6.66 20.50
N VAL A 276 -11.04 6.82 19.38
CA VAL A 276 -11.64 6.75 18.04
C VAL A 276 -12.18 5.34 17.76
N ALA A 277 -11.49 4.29 18.21
CA ALA A 277 -12.00 2.93 18.09
C ALA A 277 -13.32 2.73 18.84
N TYR A 278 -13.45 3.29 20.04
CA TYR A 278 -14.72 3.27 20.78
C TYR A 278 -15.84 3.98 20.03
N LEU A 279 -15.58 5.20 19.53
CA LEU A 279 -16.58 5.99 18.81
C LEU A 279 -17.05 5.31 17.52
N LEU A 280 -16.12 4.77 16.73
CA LEU A 280 -16.48 4.09 15.47
C LEU A 280 -17.18 2.75 15.70
N ALA A 281 -16.87 2.03 16.79
CA ALA A 281 -17.50 0.75 17.12
C ALA A 281 -19.00 0.88 17.45
N GLN A 282 -19.49 2.07 17.83
CA GLN A 282 -20.91 2.30 18.12
C GLN A 282 -21.80 2.28 16.88
N TYR A 283 -21.24 2.51 15.69
CA TYR A 283 -22.03 2.65 14.47
C TYR A 283 -21.79 1.45 13.54
N GLN A 284 -22.87 0.72 13.25
CA GLN A 284 -22.86 -0.43 12.33
C GLN A 284 -22.26 -0.09 10.96
N TYR A 285 -22.47 1.13 10.47
CA TYR A 285 -21.90 1.59 9.21
C TYR A 285 -20.38 1.42 9.10
N PHE A 286 -19.63 1.68 10.18
CA PHE A 286 -18.17 1.57 10.19
C PHE A 286 -17.67 0.16 10.48
N VAL A 287 -18.49 -0.62 11.17
CA VAL A 287 -18.16 -1.96 11.67
C VAL A 287 -18.47 -3.05 10.64
N CYS A 288 -19.59 -2.95 9.95
CA CYS A 288 -20.07 -4.02 9.09
C CYS A 288 -19.24 -4.16 7.80
N PRO A 289 -18.90 -5.39 7.40
CA PRO A 289 -18.28 -5.66 6.11
C PRO A 289 -19.22 -5.28 4.97
N VAL A 290 -18.66 -5.08 3.79
CA VAL A 290 -19.44 -4.84 2.59
C VAL A 290 -19.83 -6.18 2.00
N GLU A 291 -21.13 -6.46 1.97
CA GLU A 291 -21.65 -7.65 1.31
C GLU A 291 -22.53 -7.27 0.11
N TYR A 292 -22.40 -8.04 -0.96
CA TYR A 292 -23.26 -7.90 -2.13
C TYR A 292 -24.53 -8.73 -1.94
N ASN A 293 -25.68 -8.07 -1.92
CA ASN A 293 -26.97 -8.76 -1.87
C ASN A 293 -27.50 -8.97 -3.29
N SER A 294 -27.49 -10.23 -3.74
CA SER A 294 -27.96 -10.65 -5.07
C SER A 294 -29.46 -10.39 -5.30
N GLU A 295 -30.27 -10.29 -4.24
CA GLU A 295 -31.72 -10.09 -4.36
C GLU A 295 -32.06 -8.62 -4.63
N THR A 296 -31.37 -7.70 -3.95
CA THR A 296 -31.61 -6.25 -4.09
C THR A 296 -30.69 -5.56 -5.09
N ASN A 297 -29.70 -6.27 -5.64
CA ASN A 297 -28.64 -5.74 -6.51
C ASN A 297 -27.91 -4.52 -5.89
N ARG A 298 -27.83 -4.46 -4.56
CA ARG A 298 -27.21 -3.36 -3.81
C ARG A 298 -26.20 -3.92 -2.82
N PHE A 299 -25.16 -3.12 -2.57
CA PHE A 299 -24.26 -3.37 -1.45
C PHE A 299 -24.97 -2.98 -0.17
N VAL A 300 -25.08 -3.93 0.74
CA VAL A 300 -25.70 -3.72 2.04
C VAL A 300 -24.58 -3.66 3.08
N THR A 301 -24.70 -2.72 4.00
CA THR A 301 -23.77 -2.54 5.13
C THR A 301 -24.45 -2.79 6.47
N GLU A 302 -25.60 -3.45 6.43
CA GLU A 302 -26.38 -3.87 7.59
C GLU A 302 -25.99 -5.31 7.91
N CYS A 303 -25.42 -5.51 9.09
CA CYS A 303 -24.99 -6.80 9.58
C CYS A 303 -25.17 -6.86 11.10
N GLU A 304 -25.22 -8.06 11.66
CA GLU A 304 -25.03 -8.23 13.09
C GLU A 304 -23.55 -8.00 13.41
N PRO A 305 -23.19 -7.03 14.28
CA PRO A 305 -21.80 -6.76 14.63
C PRO A 305 -21.13 -8.01 15.17
N SER A 306 -19.94 -8.32 14.66
CA SER A 306 -19.14 -9.45 15.16
C SER A 306 -18.74 -9.24 16.62
N GLU A 307 -18.35 -10.32 17.31
CA GLU A 307 -17.93 -10.29 18.72
C GLU A 307 -16.85 -9.23 19.01
N LEU A 308 -16.03 -8.88 18.01
CA LEU A 308 -15.02 -7.84 18.06
C LEU A 308 -15.57 -6.44 18.40
N PHE A 309 -16.83 -6.19 18.02
CA PHE A 309 -17.53 -4.91 18.17
C PHE A 309 -18.75 -5.02 19.09
N GLN A 310 -18.83 -6.09 19.88
CA GLN A 310 -19.80 -6.21 20.95
C GLN A 310 -19.15 -5.80 22.28
N LEU A 311 -19.93 -5.13 23.13
CA LEU A 311 -19.44 -4.63 24.40
C LEU A 311 -19.19 -5.81 25.35
N GLN A 312 -17.96 -5.98 25.83
CA GLN A 312 -17.59 -7.05 26.76
C GLN A 312 -17.10 -6.48 28.08
N LYS A 313 -17.32 -7.24 29.17
CA LYS A 313 -16.86 -6.90 30.52
C LYS A 313 -15.46 -7.46 30.73
N TYR A 314 -14.52 -6.59 31.08
CA TYR A 314 -13.15 -6.98 31.40
C TYR A 314 -12.83 -6.67 32.86
N SER A 315 -12.16 -7.60 33.53
CA SER A 315 -11.63 -7.40 34.88
C SER A 315 -10.35 -6.57 34.81
N ILE A 316 -10.28 -5.53 35.64
CA ILE A 316 -9.15 -4.62 35.68
C ILE A 316 -8.03 -5.24 36.55
N PRO A 317 -6.74 -5.13 36.18
CA PRO A 317 -5.63 -5.52 37.04
C PRO A 317 -5.64 -4.75 38.37
N SER A 318 -5.22 -5.41 39.46
CA SER A 318 -5.25 -4.86 40.84
C SER A 318 -4.59 -3.47 40.97
N LEU A 319 -3.54 -3.19 40.19
CA LEU A 319 -2.87 -1.89 40.17
C LEU A 319 -3.79 -0.75 39.66
N LEU A 320 -4.59 -1.00 38.62
CA LEU A 320 -5.52 -0.01 38.07
C LEU A 320 -6.81 0.09 38.89
N GLN A 321 -7.20 -0.97 39.61
CA GLN A 321 -8.36 -0.93 40.51
C GLN A 321 -8.20 0.13 41.60
N LEU A 322 -6.97 0.29 42.14
CA LEU A 322 -6.65 1.32 43.13
C LEU A 322 -6.85 2.75 42.59
N VAL A 323 -6.63 2.96 41.29
CA VAL A 323 -6.72 4.27 40.64
C VAL A 323 -8.14 4.57 40.16
N LEU A 324 -8.84 3.58 39.60
CA LEU A 324 -10.17 3.76 38.97
C LEU A 324 -11.35 3.48 39.91
N GLY A 325 -11.12 2.83 41.06
CA GLY A 325 -12.18 2.50 42.02
C GLY A 325 -13.27 1.57 41.47
N ARG A 326 -12.98 0.82 40.40
CA ARG A 326 -13.90 -0.12 39.75
C ARG A 326 -13.19 -1.44 39.47
N GLU A 327 -13.93 -2.54 39.62
CA GLU A 327 -13.40 -3.90 39.39
C GLU A 327 -13.53 -4.32 37.91
N THR A 328 -14.53 -3.79 37.22
CA THR A 328 -14.84 -4.14 35.82
C THR A 328 -15.02 -2.90 34.96
N VAL A 329 -14.56 -2.98 33.71
CA VAL A 329 -14.81 -1.97 32.67
C VAL A 329 -15.46 -2.63 31.46
N ASN A 330 -16.43 -1.92 30.88
CA ASN A 330 -17.02 -2.30 29.61
C ASN A 330 -16.17 -1.69 28.48
N MET A 331 -15.65 -2.53 27.60
CA MET A 331 -14.93 -2.07 26.41
C MET A 331 -15.20 -3.00 25.23
N TYR A 332 -15.06 -2.48 24.02
CA TYR A 332 -15.06 -3.29 22.82
C TYR A 332 -13.71 -3.99 22.67
N PRO A 333 -13.67 -5.28 22.32
CA PRO A 333 -12.41 -5.97 21.98
C PRO A 333 -11.61 -5.21 20.92
N PHE A 334 -12.27 -4.54 19.97
CA PHE A 334 -11.63 -3.68 18.97
C PHE A 334 -10.74 -2.57 19.57
N GLN A 335 -11.07 -2.03 20.74
CA GLN A 335 -10.25 -1.00 21.40
C GLN A 335 -8.87 -1.55 21.83
N MET A 336 -8.78 -2.84 22.17
CA MET A 336 -7.49 -3.47 22.49
C MET A 336 -6.64 -3.64 21.24
N HIS A 337 -7.26 -4.01 20.12
CA HIS A 337 -6.58 -4.07 18.84
C HIS A 337 -6.14 -2.69 18.35
N SER A 338 -6.94 -1.64 18.59
CA SER A 338 -6.54 -0.28 18.19
C SER A 338 -5.30 0.21 18.91
N ILE A 339 -5.06 -0.20 20.16
CA ILE A 339 -3.79 0.09 20.87
C ILE A 339 -2.60 -0.46 20.07
N ALA A 340 -2.68 -1.72 19.60
CA ALA A 340 -1.61 -2.31 18.79
C ALA A 340 -1.43 -1.58 17.45
N LEU A 341 -2.53 -1.22 16.79
CA LEU A 341 -2.50 -0.45 15.53
C LEU A 341 -1.87 0.93 15.73
N SER A 342 -2.27 1.67 16.75
CA SER A 342 -1.76 3.01 17.07
C SER A 342 -0.31 2.98 17.56
N THR A 343 0.08 1.95 18.30
CA THR A 343 1.47 1.70 18.70
C THR A 343 2.37 1.54 17.48
N PHE A 344 1.96 0.69 16.52
CA PHE A 344 2.71 0.53 15.27
C PHE A 344 2.74 1.82 14.45
N ALA A 345 1.59 2.49 14.31
CA ALA A 345 1.47 3.75 13.57
C ALA A 345 2.43 4.83 14.06
N SER A 346 2.68 4.88 15.38
CA SER A 346 3.58 5.87 15.98
C SER A 346 5.04 5.42 16.00
N LEU A 347 5.33 4.17 16.35
CA LEU A 347 6.72 3.71 16.49
C LEU A 347 7.36 3.39 15.14
N ILE A 348 6.67 2.61 14.31
CA ILE A 348 7.22 2.06 13.06
C ILE A 348 6.75 2.86 11.84
N GLY A 349 5.50 3.36 11.85
CA GLY A 349 4.95 4.19 10.78
C GLY A 349 5.87 5.32 10.29
N PRO A 350 6.51 6.13 11.18
CA PRO A 350 7.38 7.23 10.77
C PRO A 350 8.63 6.81 9.99
N PHE A 351 9.04 5.54 10.09
CA PHE A 351 10.15 5.02 9.28
C PHE A 351 9.83 4.98 7.79
N GLY A 352 8.56 4.86 7.40
CA GLY A 352 8.13 5.03 6.01
C GLY A 352 8.44 6.44 5.49
N GLY A 353 8.13 7.46 6.30
CA GLY A 353 8.47 8.85 5.98
C GLY A 353 9.98 9.14 6.03
N PHE A 354 10.75 8.48 6.90
CA PHE A 354 12.21 8.58 6.89
C PHE A 354 12.80 7.98 5.61
N PHE A 355 12.31 6.82 5.19
CA PHE A 355 12.71 6.16 3.95
C PHE A 355 12.42 7.05 2.74
N ALA A 356 11.19 7.58 2.64
CA ALA A 356 10.80 8.48 1.56
C ALA A 356 11.63 9.78 1.57
N SER A 357 11.91 10.35 2.75
CA SER A 357 12.84 11.48 2.85
C SER A 357 14.25 11.12 2.37
N GLY A 358 14.76 9.93 2.71
CA GLY A 358 16.08 9.46 2.27
C GLY A 358 16.17 9.33 0.76
N PHE A 359 15.16 8.69 0.16
CA PHE A 359 14.99 8.59 -1.28
C PHE A 359 15.03 9.98 -1.95
N LYS A 360 14.25 10.93 -1.44
CA LYS A 360 14.23 12.30 -1.99
C LYS A 360 15.61 12.98 -1.95
N ARG A 361 16.35 12.80 -0.85
CA ARG A 361 17.70 13.37 -0.72
C ARG A 361 18.71 12.71 -1.67
N ALA A 362 18.60 11.40 -1.90
CA ALA A 362 19.46 10.69 -2.85
C ALA A 362 19.32 11.25 -4.28
N PHE A 363 18.11 11.65 -4.68
CA PHE A 363 17.85 12.27 -5.99
C PHE A 363 17.92 13.80 -6.00
N LYS A 364 18.44 14.42 -4.92
CA LYS A 364 18.53 15.89 -4.76
C LYS A 364 17.18 16.62 -4.94
N ILE A 365 16.07 15.95 -4.66
CA ILE A 365 14.72 16.54 -4.67
C ILE A 365 14.23 16.80 -3.24
N LYS A 366 13.23 17.68 -3.11
CA LYS A 366 12.62 18.01 -1.81
C LYS A 366 11.27 17.33 -1.60
N ASP A 367 10.45 17.32 -2.65
CA ASP A 367 9.08 16.82 -2.69
C ASP A 367 8.95 15.93 -3.95
N PHE A 368 8.08 14.92 -3.93
CA PHE A 368 7.93 14.00 -5.08
C PHE A 368 7.30 14.69 -6.29
N ALA A 369 6.43 15.67 -6.04
CA ALA A 369 5.79 16.51 -7.06
C ALA A 369 5.21 17.78 -6.40
N ASP A 370 4.71 18.72 -7.21
CA ASP A 370 3.89 19.85 -6.75
C ASP A 370 2.41 19.65 -7.11
N THR A 371 1.87 18.47 -6.79
CA THR A 371 0.50 18.08 -7.15
C THR A 371 -0.56 18.82 -6.32
N ILE A 372 -0.29 19.03 -5.03
CA ILE A 372 -1.20 19.77 -4.14
C ILE A 372 -0.54 21.11 -3.78
N PRO A 373 -1.10 22.25 -4.21
CA PRO A 373 -0.50 23.56 -3.97
C PRO A 373 -0.23 23.80 -2.48
N GLY A 374 1.03 24.15 -2.17
CA GLY A 374 1.49 24.40 -0.80
C GLY A 374 1.62 23.15 0.09
N HIS A 375 1.33 21.95 -0.42
CA HIS A 375 1.35 20.69 0.34
C HIS A 375 2.30 19.62 -0.22
N GLY A 376 2.87 19.80 -1.41
CA GLY A 376 3.80 18.86 -2.05
C GLY A 376 3.09 17.79 -2.89
N GLY A 377 3.73 16.62 -3.03
CA GLY A 377 3.20 15.49 -3.78
C GLY A 377 2.14 14.72 -2.99
N ILE A 378 1.37 13.90 -3.69
CA ILE A 378 0.47 12.94 -3.03
C ILE A 378 1.32 11.86 -2.33
N MET A 379 2.43 11.43 -2.95
CA MET A 379 3.34 10.46 -2.33
C MET A 379 3.92 10.98 -0.99
N ASP A 380 4.21 12.29 -0.89
CA ASP A 380 4.67 12.92 0.36
C ASP A 380 3.66 12.84 1.53
N ARG A 381 2.40 12.49 1.25
CA ARG A 381 1.32 12.38 2.25
C ARG A 381 0.99 10.94 2.64
N PHE A 382 1.39 9.99 1.80
CA PHE A 382 1.08 8.57 1.97
C PHE A 382 2.31 7.71 2.28
N ASP A 383 3.51 8.29 2.32
CA ASP A 383 4.78 7.60 2.64
C ASP A 383 4.72 6.78 3.95
N CYS A 384 4.21 7.35 5.05
CA CYS A 384 3.99 6.64 6.31
C CYS A 384 2.83 5.62 6.24
N GLN A 385 1.83 5.87 5.39
CA GLN A 385 0.64 5.02 5.26
C GLN A 385 0.94 3.69 4.56
N TYR A 386 1.98 3.65 3.71
CA TYR A 386 2.37 2.42 3.02
C TYR A 386 2.77 1.29 3.97
N LEU A 387 3.56 1.57 5.01
CA LEU A 387 3.90 0.55 6.02
C LEU A 387 2.67 0.17 6.86
N MET A 388 1.80 1.14 7.12
CA MET A 388 0.60 0.91 7.93
C MET A 388 -0.37 -0.06 7.26
N ALA A 389 -0.58 0.07 5.94
CA ALA A 389 -1.49 -0.79 5.19
C ALA A 389 -1.13 -2.28 5.29
N THR A 390 0.15 -2.60 5.09
CA THR A 390 0.66 -3.98 5.23
C THR A 390 0.49 -4.49 6.65
N PHE A 391 0.87 -3.69 7.65
CA PHE A 391 0.77 -4.09 9.04
C PHE A 391 -0.66 -4.42 9.45
N VAL A 392 -1.62 -3.53 9.12
CA VAL A 392 -3.04 -3.75 9.42
C VAL A 392 -3.53 -5.05 8.79
N HIS A 393 -3.14 -5.32 7.54
CA HIS A 393 -3.57 -6.53 6.85
C HIS A 393 -3.05 -7.81 7.51
N VAL A 394 -1.74 -7.83 7.81
CA VAL A 394 -1.10 -8.94 8.51
C VAL A 394 -1.74 -9.11 9.90
N TYR A 395 -1.92 -8.01 10.62
CA TYR A 395 -2.52 -8.03 11.96
C TYR A 395 -3.94 -8.59 11.96
N ILE A 396 -4.79 -8.14 11.03
CA ILE A 396 -6.14 -8.69 10.86
C ILE A 396 -6.08 -10.18 10.56
N THR A 397 -5.22 -10.60 9.64
CA THR A 397 -5.14 -12.00 9.21
C THR A 397 -4.58 -12.91 10.31
N SER A 398 -3.67 -12.42 11.14
CA SER A 398 -3.04 -13.20 12.20
C SER A 398 -3.84 -13.23 13.51
N PHE A 399 -4.45 -12.11 13.91
CA PHE A 399 -5.02 -11.96 15.25
C PHE A 399 -6.55 -11.80 15.28
N ILE A 400 -7.16 -11.40 14.16
CA ILE A 400 -8.60 -11.05 14.13
C ILE A 400 -9.42 -12.04 13.32
N ARG A 401 -8.95 -12.43 12.13
CA ARG A 401 -9.66 -13.36 11.25
C ARG A 401 -9.55 -14.78 11.78
N GLY A 402 -10.61 -15.25 12.43
CA GLY A 402 -10.87 -16.68 12.63
C GLY A 402 -11.45 -17.35 11.37
N PRO A 403 -11.45 -18.69 11.30
CA PRO A 403 -12.13 -19.42 10.23
C PRO A 403 -13.63 -19.14 10.25
N ASN A 404 -14.18 -18.54 9.19
CA ASN A 404 -15.61 -18.27 9.08
C ASN A 404 -16.35 -19.58 8.74
N PRO A 405 -17.20 -20.12 9.65
CA PRO A 405 -17.85 -21.42 9.45
C PRO A 405 -18.79 -21.41 8.25
N SER A 406 -19.44 -20.29 7.95
CA SER A 406 -20.35 -20.14 6.80
C SER A 406 -19.60 -20.20 5.47
N LYS A 407 -18.40 -19.60 5.42
CA LYS A 407 -17.52 -19.69 4.22
C LYS A 407 -16.97 -21.09 4.04
N LEU A 408 -16.55 -21.74 5.13
CA LEU A 408 -16.10 -23.13 5.12
C LEU A 408 -17.22 -24.06 4.64
N LEU A 409 -18.45 -23.86 5.13
CA LEU A 409 -19.61 -24.63 4.72
C LEU A 409 -19.93 -24.45 3.23
N LYS A 410 -19.91 -23.22 2.71
CA LYS A 410 -20.07 -22.98 1.26
C LYS A 410 -19.01 -23.70 0.42
N GLN A 411 -17.75 -23.73 0.87
CA GLN A 411 -16.68 -24.47 0.20
C GLN A 411 -16.92 -25.98 0.22
N LEU A 412 -17.37 -26.51 1.36
CA LEU A 412 -17.72 -27.93 1.48
C LEU A 412 -18.88 -28.30 0.54
N LEU A 413 -19.88 -27.45 0.40
CA LEU A 413 -21.05 -27.69 -0.48
C LEU A 413 -20.70 -27.69 -1.98
N VAL A 414 -19.55 -27.12 -2.38
CA VAL A 414 -19.06 -27.17 -3.78
C VAL A 414 -18.38 -28.51 -4.10
N LEU A 415 -17.94 -29.26 -3.09
CA LEU A 415 -17.27 -30.55 -3.29
C LEU A 415 -18.22 -31.62 -3.87
N GLN A 416 -17.66 -32.68 -4.44
CA GLN A 416 -18.48 -33.81 -4.88
C GLN A 416 -19.19 -34.48 -3.69
N PRO A 417 -20.40 -35.05 -3.88
CA PRO A 417 -21.18 -35.66 -2.79
C PRO A 417 -20.41 -36.69 -1.95
N GLU A 418 -19.54 -37.49 -2.58
CA GLU A 418 -18.69 -38.47 -1.90
C GLU A 418 -17.68 -37.81 -0.94
N GLN A 419 -17.06 -36.71 -1.38
CA GLN A 419 -16.12 -35.93 -0.58
C GLN A 419 -16.83 -35.24 0.59
N GLN A 420 -18.03 -34.70 0.36
CA GLN A 420 -18.86 -34.12 1.42
C GLN A 420 -19.18 -35.15 2.51
N LEU A 421 -19.59 -36.36 2.09
CA LEU A 421 -19.91 -37.44 3.02
C LEU A 421 -18.68 -37.90 3.81
N ASN A 422 -17.51 -37.95 3.18
CA ASN A 422 -16.26 -38.29 3.85
C ASN A 422 -15.91 -37.25 4.92
N VAL A 423 -15.94 -35.94 4.57
CA VAL A 423 -15.69 -34.86 5.52
C VAL A 423 -16.66 -34.93 6.70
N TYR A 424 -17.95 -35.16 6.45
CA TYR A 424 -18.95 -35.32 7.50
C TYR A 424 -18.63 -36.50 8.43
N LYS A 425 -18.27 -37.67 7.89
CA LYS A 425 -17.92 -38.86 8.69
C LYS A 425 -16.67 -38.62 9.54
N THR A 426 -15.63 -38.00 8.99
CA THR A 426 -14.41 -37.67 9.73
C THR A 426 -14.68 -36.66 10.84
N LEU A 427 -15.43 -35.60 10.54
CA LEU A 427 -15.82 -34.58 11.52
C LEU A 427 -16.67 -35.19 12.64
N LYS A 428 -17.67 -36.00 12.29
CA LYS A 428 -18.52 -36.72 13.26
C LYS A 428 -17.66 -37.59 14.18
N SER A 429 -16.70 -38.34 13.63
CA SER A 429 -15.83 -39.22 14.43
C SER A 429 -14.97 -38.41 15.40
N HIS A 430 -14.37 -37.29 14.95
CA HIS A 430 -13.61 -36.38 15.82
C HIS A 430 -14.47 -35.74 16.91
N LEU A 431 -15.72 -35.38 16.61
CA LEU A 431 -16.63 -34.81 17.60
C LEU A 431 -17.06 -35.83 18.65
N ILE A 432 -17.19 -37.11 18.28
CA ILE A 432 -17.43 -38.22 19.21
C ILE A 432 -16.20 -38.46 20.09
N GLU A 433 -15.00 -38.53 19.50
CA GLU A 433 -13.73 -38.69 20.25
C GLU A 433 -13.49 -37.56 21.26
N LYS A 434 -13.86 -36.32 20.90
CA LYS A 434 -13.79 -35.17 21.81
C LYS A 434 -14.92 -35.11 22.85
N GLY A 435 -15.86 -36.06 22.83
CA GLY A 435 -17.00 -36.11 23.74
C GLY A 435 -18.03 -35.01 23.52
N ILE A 436 -17.98 -34.31 22.38
CA ILE A 436 -18.92 -33.23 22.03
C ILE A 436 -20.23 -33.82 21.49
N LEU A 437 -20.14 -34.94 20.77
CA LEU A 437 -21.29 -35.68 20.24
C LEU A 437 -21.39 -37.04 20.95
N GLN A 438 -22.57 -37.40 21.41
CA GLN A 438 -22.79 -38.74 21.95
C GLN A 438 -22.73 -39.78 20.81
N PRO A 439 -22.10 -40.95 21.02
CA PRO A 439 -22.21 -42.04 20.07
C PRO A 439 -23.69 -42.42 19.95
N SER A 440 -24.19 -42.52 18.72
CA SER A 440 -25.57 -42.93 18.48
C SER A 440 -25.79 -44.32 19.08
N LEU A 441 -26.56 -44.41 20.16
CA LEU A 441 -27.12 -45.65 20.69
C LEU A 441 -27.94 -46.28 19.56
N ARG A 442 -27.44 -47.37 18.98
CA ARG A 442 -28.25 -48.22 18.09
C ARG A 442 -29.34 -48.85 18.95
N GLY A 443 -30.59 -48.42 18.73
CA GLY A 443 -31.79 -49.22 19.01
C GLY A 443 -32.07 -50.14 17.83
#